data_AF-G5Q6Z0-F1
#
_entry.id   AF-G5Q6Z0-F1
#
_cell.length_a   1.000
_cell.length_b   1.000
_cell.length_c   1.000
_cell.angle_alpha   90.00
_cell.angle_beta   90.00
_cell.angle_gamma   90.00
#
_symmetry.space_group_name_H-M   'P 1'
#
loop_
_entity.id
_entity.type
_entity.pdbx_description
1 polymer ?
#
loop_
_entity_poly.entity_id
_entity_poly.type
_entity_poly.pdbx_seq_one_letter_code
_entity_poly.pdbx_strand_id
1 'polypeptide(L)'
;MVSQNISAIGDSYLGVYENVVAVYTDFYQAFSDILSKMGGWLSPGKDGNTIKLNVDSLKSEISSLINKYTQINKNTILFPSQTGSGVTTATKAEAEQWIKELNLPDSCLKASGSGYVVLVDTGPLSKMVSDLNGIGSGSALELDNAKYQAWQSGFKAQEENLKTTLQTLTQKYSNANSLYDNLVKVLSSTISSSLETAKSFLQG
;
A
#
# COMPACT_ATOMS: atom_id res chain seq x y z
N MET A 1 -28.81 16.61 -7.54
CA MET A 1 -27.99 17.17 -6.46
C MET A 1 -27.61 16.13 -5.40
N VAL A 2 -28.54 15.59 -4.59
CA VAL A 2 -28.21 14.61 -3.54
C VAL A 2 -27.63 13.29 -4.09
N SER A 3 -28.30 12.67 -5.07
CA SER A 3 -27.80 11.44 -5.71
C SER A 3 -26.45 11.65 -6.42
N GLN A 4 -26.25 12.81 -7.07
CA GLN A 4 -24.98 13.15 -7.72
C GLN A 4 -23.83 13.29 -6.71
N ASN A 5 -24.09 13.88 -5.53
CA ASN A 5 -23.08 14.03 -4.49
C ASN A 5 -22.72 12.69 -3.84
N ILE A 6 -23.69 11.79 -3.63
CA ILE A 6 -23.40 10.42 -3.15
C ILE A 6 -22.59 9.65 -4.18
N SER A 7 -23.01 9.64 -5.45
CA SER A 7 -22.28 8.95 -6.51
C SER A 7 -20.85 9.48 -6.64
N ALA A 8 -20.64 10.79 -6.54
CA ALA A 8 -19.31 11.38 -6.52
C ALA A 8 -18.46 10.89 -5.32
N ILE A 9 -19.03 10.77 -4.11
CA ILE A 9 -18.30 10.26 -2.94
C ILE A 9 -18.04 8.75 -3.05
N GLY A 10 -18.99 7.98 -3.56
CA GLY A 10 -18.81 6.54 -3.82
C GLY A 10 -17.71 6.30 -4.84
N ASP A 11 -17.83 6.90 -6.02
CA ASP A 11 -16.94 6.62 -7.15
C ASP A 11 -15.56 7.28 -7.00
N SER A 12 -15.50 8.52 -6.48
CA SER A 12 -14.26 9.31 -6.47
C SER A 12 -13.48 9.24 -5.15
N TYR A 13 -14.10 8.75 -4.07
CA TYR A 13 -13.45 8.66 -2.76
C TYR A 13 -13.40 7.23 -2.24
N LEU A 14 -14.55 6.54 -2.14
CA LEU A 14 -14.57 5.15 -1.68
C LEU A 14 -13.87 4.21 -2.68
N GLY A 15 -14.19 4.33 -3.97
CA GLY A 15 -13.56 3.51 -5.03
C GLY A 15 -12.05 3.72 -5.17
N VAL A 16 -11.51 4.88 -4.75
CA VAL A 16 -10.06 5.07 -4.66
C VAL A 16 -9.49 4.30 -3.48
N TYR A 17 -10.12 4.37 -2.31
CA TYR A 17 -9.67 3.61 -1.13
C TYR A 17 -9.75 2.09 -1.35
N GLU A 18 -10.76 1.59 -2.06
CA GLU A 18 -10.86 0.19 -2.47
C GLU A 18 -9.65 -0.22 -3.32
N ASN A 19 -9.32 0.57 -4.36
CA ASN A 19 -8.15 0.33 -5.20
C ASN A 19 -6.84 0.35 -4.38
N VAL A 20 -6.69 1.34 -3.50
CA VAL A 20 -5.51 1.50 -2.64
C VAL A 20 -5.29 0.24 -1.80
N VAL A 21 -6.31 -0.22 -1.09
CA VAL A 21 -6.20 -1.41 -0.22
C VAL A 21 -5.94 -2.66 -1.02
N ALA A 22 -6.59 -2.84 -2.18
CA ALA A 22 -6.35 -4.00 -3.04
C ALA A 22 -4.90 -4.07 -3.52
N VAL A 23 -4.38 -2.99 -4.12
CA VAL A 23 -3.01 -2.92 -4.63
C VAL A 23 -1.98 -3.10 -3.51
N TYR A 24 -2.19 -2.47 -2.35
CA TYR A 24 -1.25 -2.59 -1.23
C TYR A 24 -1.28 -3.97 -0.56
N THR A 25 -2.44 -4.64 -0.57
CA THR A 25 -2.57 -6.03 -0.09
C THR A 25 -1.76 -6.98 -0.98
N ASP A 26 -1.90 -6.87 -2.30
CA ASP A 26 -1.12 -7.68 -3.25
C ASP A 26 0.38 -7.43 -3.13
N PHE A 27 0.77 -6.16 -2.93
CA PHE A 27 2.16 -5.78 -2.64
C PHE A 27 2.69 -6.45 -1.37
N TYR A 28 1.95 -6.35 -0.27
CA TYR A 28 2.36 -6.92 1.01
C TYR A 28 2.39 -8.46 0.96
N GLN A 29 1.49 -9.08 0.20
CA GLN A 29 1.53 -10.51 -0.07
C GLN A 29 2.81 -10.90 -0.82
N ALA A 30 3.16 -10.18 -1.89
CA ALA A 30 4.40 -10.44 -2.62
C ALA A 30 5.66 -10.25 -1.76
N PHE A 31 5.65 -9.31 -0.81
CA PHE A 31 6.70 -9.18 0.20
C PHE A 31 6.70 -10.36 1.19
N SER A 32 5.54 -10.78 1.68
CA SER A 32 5.39 -11.93 2.58
C SER A 32 5.89 -13.24 1.95
N ASP A 33 5.71 -13.39 0.63
CA ASP A 33 6.25 -14.54 -0.13
C ASP A 33 7.78 -14.56 -0.10
N ILE A 34 8.45 -13.40 -0.07
CA ILE A 34 9.91 -13.30 0.10
C ILE A 34 10.31 -13.74 1.52
N LEU A 35 9.57 -13.29 2.55
CA LEU A 35 9.83 -13.69 3.94
C LEU A 35 9.76 -15.21 4.12
N SER A 36 8.81 -15.85 3.44
CA SER A 36 8.65 -17.32 3.47
C SER A 36 9.90 -18.07 2.99
N LYS A 37 10.69 -17.46 2.09
CA LYS A 37 11.94 -18.03 1.56
C LYS A 37 13.15 -17.79 2.46
N MET A 38 13.07 -16.88 3.44
CA MET A 38 14.23 -16.47 4.26
C MET A 38 14.88 -17.64 5.00
N GLY A 39 14.10 -18.62 5.45
CA GLY A 39 14.65 -19.82 6.10
C GLY A 39 15.64 -20.58 5.21
N GLY A 40 15.41 -20.61 3.89
CA GLY A 40 16.31 -21.25 2.92
C GLY A 40 17.56 -20.44 2.58
N TRP A 41 17.63 -19.17 2.97
CA TRP A 41 18.79 -18.30 2.80
C TRP A 41 19.67 -18.21 4.04
N LEU A 42 19.27 -18.87 5.13
CA LEU A 42 20.01 -18.94 6.38
C LEU A 42 20.54 -20.36 6.56
N SER A 43 21.83 -20.49 6.84
CA SER A 43 22.46 -21.78 7.13
C SER A 43 23.47 -21.66 8.28
N PRO A 44 23.77 -22.75 8.99
CA PRO A 44 24.78 -22.74 10.04
C PRO A 44 26.14 -22.22 9.52
N GLY A 45 26.82 -21.43 10.34
CA GLY A 45 28.18 -20.98 10.08
C GLY A 45 29.22 -22.08 10.31
N LYS A 46 30.48 -21.67 10.47
CA LYS A 46 31.59 -22.61 10.75
C LYS A 46 31.58 -23.15 12.18
N ASP A 47 30.90 -22.46 13.09
CA ASP A 47 30.82 -22.76 14.51
C ASP A 47 29.45 -22.31 15.08
N GLY A 48 29.24 -22.50 16.39
CA GLY A 48 28.01 -22.06 17.08
C GLY A 48 27.86 -20.54 17.24
N ASN A 49 28.85 -19.75 16.82
CA ASN A 49 28.87 -18.29 16.96
C ASN A 49 28.69 -17.55 15.64
N THR A 50 28.53 -18.29 14.54
CA THR A 50 28.43 -17.76 13.19
C THR A 50 27.24 -18.32 12.42
N ILE A 51 26.73 -17.53 11.49
CA ILE A 51 25.65 -17.88 10.57
C ILE A 51 26.05 -17.50 9.14
N LYS A 52 25.55 -18.23 8.15
CA LYS A 52 25.70 -17.89 6.75
C LYS A 52 24.38 -17.38 6.20
N LEU A 53 24.42 -16.18 5.64
CA LEU A 53 23.29 -15.55 4.95
C LEU A 53 23.56 -15.48 3.45
N ASN A 54 22.61 -15.93 2.65
CA ASN A 54 22.61 -15.70 1.21
C ASN A 54 22.09 -14.28 0.92
N VAL A 55 23.00 -13.31 1.00
CA VAL A 55 22.70 -11.89 0.79
C VAL A 55 22.28 -11.64 -0.65
N ASP A 56 22.93 -12.30 -1.62
CA ASP A 56 22.67 -12.08 -3.04
C ASP A 56 21.24 -12.49 -3.43
N SER A 57 20.76 -13.65 -2.98
CA SER A 57 19.39 -14.10 -3.26
C SER A 57 18.34 -13.21 -2.58
N LEU A 58 18.52 -12.87 -1.30
CA LEU A 58 17.59 -12.00 -0.59
C LEU A 58 17.53 -10.61 -1.23
N LYS A 59 18.69 -10.01 -1.53
CA LYS A 59 18.79 -8.72 -2.21
C LYS A 59 18.13 -8.77 -3.59
N SER A 60 18.35 -9.83 -4.36
CA SER A 60 17.78 -10.00 -5.69
C SER A 60 16.24 -10.03 -5.65
N GLU A 61 15.65 -10.76 -4.71
CA GLU A 61 14.20 -10.88 -4.57
C GLU A 61 13.57 -9.55 -4.13
N ILE A 62 14.15 -8.86 -3.15
CA ILE A 62 13.68 -7.52 -2.73
C ILE A 62 13.83 -6.51 -3.86
N SER A 63 14.95 -6.51 -4.57
CA SER A 63 15.18 -5.61 -5.71
C SER A 63 14.20 -5.88 -6.85
N SER A 64 13.86 -7.14 -7.10
CA SER A 64 12.84 -7.54 -8.08
C SER A 64 11.46 -7.03 -7.69
N LEU A 65 11.12 -7.08 -6.40
CA LEU A 65 9.88 -6.52 -5.88
C LEU A 65 9.82 -4.99 -6.03
N ILE A 66 10.91 -4.28 -5.70
CA ILE A 66 11.03 -2.83 -5.94
C ILE A 66 10.83 -2.53 -7.43
N ASN A 67 11.52 -3.26 -8.31
CA ASN A 67 11.42 -3.06 -9.75
C ASN A 67 9.98 -3.27 -10.25
N LYS A 68 9.28 -4.29 -9.74
CA LYS A 68 7.87 -4.56 -10.07
C LYS A 68 6.95 -3.41 -9.66
N TYR A 69 7.07 -2.91 -8.43
CA TYR A 69 6.15 -1.91 -7.87
C TYR A 69 6.54 -0.45 -8.15
N THR A 70 7.69 -0.22 -8.79
CA THR A 70 8.06 1.09 -9.37
C THR A 70 7.61 1.24 -10.82
N GLN A 71 7.20 0.15 -11.49
CA GLN A 71 6.57 0.26 -12.81
C GLN A 71 5.24 1.00 -12.70
N ILE A 72 4.86 1.72 -13.76
CA ILE A 72 3.57 2.42 -13.83
C ILE A 72 2.58 1.53 -14.60
N ASN A 73 1.77 0.78 -13.87
CA ASN A 73 0.69 -0.04 -14.42
C ASN A 73 -0.46 -0.23 -13.42
N LYS A 74 -1.56 -0.82 -13.88
CA LYS A 74 -2.78 -0.98 -13.07
C LYS A 74 -2.62 -1.73 -11.74
N ASN A 75 -1.62 -2.61 -11.61
CA ASN A 75 -1.39 -3.40 -10.40
C ASN A 75 -0.47 -2.69 -9.39
N THR A 76 -0.07 -1.46 -9.67
CA THR A 76 0.95 -0.72 -8.90
C THR A 76 0.53 0.70 -8.54
N ILE A 77 -0.46 1.23 -9.27
CA ILE A 77 -0.99 2.57 -9.07
C ILE A 77 -2.07 2.53 -8.00
N LEU A 78 -1.84 3.28 -6.92
CA LEU A 78 -2.79 3.52 -5.84
C LEU A 78 -3.83 4.57 -6.24
N PHE A 79 -3.41 5.62 -6.93
CA PHE A 79 -4.28 6.69 -7.42
C PHE A 79 -3.75 7.27 -8.74
N PRO A 80 -4.62 7.59 -9.72
CA PRO A 80 -6.05 7.31 -9.78
C PRO A 80 -6.38 5.81 -9.86
N SER A 81 -7.62 5.43 -9.54
CA SER A 81 -8.11 4.09 -9.84
C SER A 81 -8.03 3.82 -11.35
N GLN A 82 -7.55 2.64 -11.72
CA GLN A 82 -7.23 2.32 -13.11
C GLN A 82 -8.40 1.55 -13.75
N THR A 83 -8.87 2.04 -14.90
CA THR A 83 -9.96 1.42 -15.66
C THR A 83 -9.54 1.21 -17.11
N GLY A 84 -9.93 0.08 -17.70
CA GLY A 84 -9.58 -0.24 -19.09
C GLY A 84 -8.10 -0.64 -19.28
N SER A 85 -7.59 -0.42 -20.50
CA SER A 85 -6.26 -0.87 -20.94
C SER A 85 -5.17 0.21 -20.89
N GLY A 86 -5.55 1.49 -20.75
CA GLY A 86 -4.62 2.62 -20.63
C GLY A 86 -4.24 2.93 -19.19
N VAL A 87 -3.28 3.83 -19.02
CA VAL A 87 -2.95 4.41 -17.70
C VAL A 87 -3.78 5.67 -17.51
N THR A 88 -4.61 5.67 -16.47
CA THR A 88 -5.34 6.87 -16.03
C THR A 88 -4.42 7.71 -15.15
N THR A 89 -4.34 9.01 -15.42
CA THR A 89 -3.49 9.95 -14.67
C THR A 89 -4.33 11.11 -14.12
N ALA A 90 -3.90 11.70 -13.01
CA ALA A 90 -4.51 12.89 -12.44
C ALA A 90 -3.64 14.14 -12.65
N THR A 91 -4.20 15.31 -12.31
CA THR A 91 -3.38 16.52 -12.17
C THR A 91 -2.42 16.38 -11.00
N LYS A 92 -1.36 17.21 -11.00
CA LYS A 92 -0.38 17.23 -9.90
C LYS A 92 -1.04 17.52 -8.54
N ALA A 93 -1.95 18.50 -8.52
CA ALA A 93 -2.62 18.93 -7.29
C ALA A 93 -3.50 17.82 -6.68
N GLU A 94 -4.25 17.10 -7.51
CA GLU A 94 -5.06 15.96 -7.06
C GLU A 94 -4.19 14.82 -6.53
N ALA A 95 -3.10 14.50 -7.24
CA ALA A 95 -2.19 13.44 -6.80
C ALA A 95 -1.48 13.81 -5.48
N GLU A 96 -1.06 15.07 -5.30
CA GLU A 96 -0.50 15.56 -4.03
C GLU A 96 -1.53 15.56 -2.88
N GLN A 97 -2.81 15.80 -3.17
CA GLN A 97 -3.87 15.66 -2.18
C GLN A 97 -3.99 14.21 -1.71
N TRP A 98 -3.94 13.24 -2.63
CA TRP A 98 -3.97 11.82 -2.27
C TRP A 98 -2.72 11.33 -1.56
N ILE A 99 -1.53 11.87 -1.87
CA ILE A 99 -0.32 11.62 -1.07
C ILE A 99 -0.54 11.98 0.40
N LYS A 100 -1.07 13.17 0.66
CA LYS A 100 -1.38 13.65 2.02
C LYS A 100 -2.49 12.84 2.67
N GLU A 101 -3.56 12.56 1.92
CA GLU A 101 -4.71 11.80 2.40
C GLU A 101 -4.32 10.37 2.79
N LEU A 102 -3.46 9.71 2.01
CA LEU A 102 -2.97 8.35 2.30
C LEU A 102 -1.80 8.33 3.29
N ASN A 103 -1.29 9.50 3.70
CA ASN A 103 -0.10 9.65 4.54
C ASN A 103 1.13 8.92 3.96
N LEU A 104 1.35 9.09 2.66
CA LEU A 104 2.47 8.49 1.93
C LEU A 104 3.61 9.51 1.72
N PRO A 105 4.85 9.05 1.53
CA PRO A 105 5.96 9.94 1.21
C PRO A 105 5.88 10.48 -0.23
N ASP A 106 6.51 11.63 -0.47
CA ASP A 106 6.58 12.27 -1.80
C ASP A 106 7.20 11.37 -2.88
N SER A 107 8.02 10.39 -2.49
CA SER A 107 8.62 9.40 -3.39
C SER A 107 7.58 8.53 -4.11
N CYS A 108 6.36 8.43 -3.57
CA CYS A 108 5.24 7.71 -4.17
C CYS A 108 4.62 8.47 -5.36
N LEU A 109 4.83 9.78 -5.49
CA LEU A 109 4.33 10.57 -6.60
C LEU A 109 5.22 10.40 -7.84
N LYS A 110 4.65 9.99 -8.96
CA LYS A 110 5.36 9.80 -10.24
C LYS A 110 4.66 10.52 -11.38
N ALA A 111 5.44 11.13 -12.27
CA ALA A 111 4.94 11.64 -13.54
C ALA A 111 4.68 10.47 -14.50
N SER A 112 3.58 10.53 -15.25
CA SER A 112 3.22 9.57 -16.28
C SER A 112 2.51 10.29 -17.42
N GLY A 113 3.10 10.29 -18.63
CA GLY A 113 2.55 11.05 -19.76
C GLY A 113 2.39 12.54 -19.42
N SER A 114 1.17 13.06 -19.56
CA SER A 114 0.82 14.45 -19.24
C SER A 114 0.35 14.68 -17.79
N GLY A 115 0.30 13.64 -16.96
CA GLY A 115 -0.24 13.71 -15.61
C GLY A 115 0.63 13.02 -14.56
N TYR A 116 0.01 12.75 -13.42
CA TYR A 116 0.64 12.17 -12.24
C TYR A 116 -0.12 10.96 -11.71
N VAL A 117 0.62 10.05 -11.09
CA VAL A 117 0.10 8.86 -10.39
C VAL A 117 0.77 8.73 -9.02
N VAL A 118 0.08 8.07 -8.09
CA VAL A 118 0.58 7.68 -6.77
C VAL A 118 0.83 6.17 -6.79
N LEU A 119 2.06 5.76 -6.47
CA LEU A 119 2.46 4.36 -6.38
C LEU A 119 2.61 3.91 -4.91
N VAL A 120 2.85 2.61 -4.73
CA VAL A 120 3.21 2.00 -3.45
C VAL A 120 4.53 2.57 -2.91
N ASP A 121 4.63 2.71 -1.58
CA ASP A 121 5.88 3.10 -0.93
C ASP A 121 6.88 1.93 -0.90
N THR A 122 7.92 2.04 -1.72
CA THR A 122 9.06 1.10 -1.77
C THR A 122 10.27 1.56 -0.95
N GLY A 123 10.14 2.65 -0.19
CA GLY A 123 11.18 3.20 0.68
C GLY A 123 11.72 2.18 1.69
N PRO A 124 10.87 1.46 2.44
CA PRO A 124 11.34 0.43 3.39
C PRO A 124 12.10 -0.71 2.70
N LEU A 125 11.66 -1.15 1.51
CA LEU A 125 12.38 -2.16 0.72
C LEU A 125 13.75 -1.65 0.24
N SER A 126 13.81 -0.39 -0.18
CA SER A 126 15.06 0.25 -0.58
C SER A 126 16.04 0.33 0.60
N LYS A 127 15.52 0.61 1.80
CA LYS A 127 16.32 0.59 3.03
C LYS A 127 16.81 -0.82 3.38
N MET A 128 15.98 -1.85 3.23
CA MET A 128 16.42 -3.25 3.40
C MET A 128 17.58 -3.61 2.46
N VAL A 129 17.51 -3.21 1.19
CA VAL A 129 18.60 -3.42 0.22
C VAL A 129 19.86 -2.65 0.62
N SER A 130 19.71 -1.41 1.08
CA SER A 130 20.84 -0.62 1.58
C SER A 130 21.51 -1.28 2.80
N ASP A 131 20.72 -1.81 3.73
CA ASP A 131 21.24 -2.48 4.93
C ASP A 131 21.92 -3.80 4.59
N LEU A 132 21.41 -4.54 3.60
CA LEU A 132 22.08 -5.71 3.04
C LEU A 132 23.44 -5.37 2.43
N ASN A 133 23.53 -4.28 1.66
CA ASN A 133 24.82 -3.83 1.11
C ASN A 133 25.82 -3.45 2.21
N GLY A 134 25.33 -2.97 3.36
CA GLY A 134 26.17 -2.58 4.50
C GLY A 134 26.82 -3.75 5.24
N ILE A 135 26.23 -4.96 5.18
CA ILE A 135 26.78 -6.14 5.84
C ILE A 135 27.74 -6.94 4.95
N GLY A 136 27.63 -6.82 3.63
CA GLY A 136 28.50 -7.48 2.65
C GLY A 136 27.74 -8.00 1.43
N SER A 137 28.34 -8.91 0.68
CA SER A 137 27.75 -9.57 -0.49
C SER A 137 28.17 -11.04 -0.55
N GLY A 138 27.42 -11.85 -1.27
CA GLY A 138 27.71 -13.27 -1.47
C GLY A 138 26.52 -14.19 -1.17
N SER A 139 26.57 -15.38 -1.75
CA SER A 139 25.57 -16.43 -1.55
C SER A 139 25.70 -17.20 -0.23
N ALA A 140 26.79 -16.99 0.51
CA ALA A 140 27.06 -17.60 1.80
C ALA A 140 27.93 -16.67 2.66
N LEU A 141 27.48 -15.43 2.86
CA LEU A 141 28.20 -14.46 3.68
C LEU A 141 28.20 -14.92 5.13
N GLU A 142 29.39 -15.14 5.69
CA GLU A 142 29.56 -15.52 7.09
C GLU A 142 29.49 -14.29 7.99
N LEU A 143 28.57 -14.33 8.95
CA LEU A 143 28.33 -13.27 9.93
C LEU A 143 28.50 -13.86 11.33
N ASP A 144 29.14 -13.11 12.22
CA ASP A 144 29.01 -13.39 13.65
C ASP A 144 27.56 -13.12 14.11
N ASN A 145 27.16 -13.78 15.20
CA ASN A 145 25.80 -13.67 15.73
C ASN A 145 25.41 -12.21 16.05
N ALA A 146 26.34 -11.36 16.50
CA ALA A 146 26.03 -9.97 16.84
C ALA A 146 25.66 -9.14 15.60
N LYS A 147 26.46 -9.24 14.52
CA LYS A 147 26.18 -8.60 13.23
C LYS A 147 24.87 -9.07 12.63
N TYR A 148 24.63 -10.39 12.67
CA TYR A 148 23.37 -10.95 12.18
C TYR A 148 22.15 -10.41 12.96
N GLN A 149 22.20 -10.38 14.29
CA GLN A 149 21.09 -9.87 15.11
C GLN A 149 20.85 -8.37 14.90
N ALA A 150 21.91 -7.57 14.74
CA ALA A 150 21.80 -6.15 14.42
C ALA A 150 21.11 -5.93 13.06
N TRP A 151 21.55 -6.65 12.03
CA TRP A 151 20.93 -6.61 10.71
C TRP A 151 19.47 -7.09 10.76
N GLN A 152 19.19 -8.22 11.40
CA GLN A 152 17.85 -8.80 11.50
C GLN A 152 16.87 -7.83 12.18
N SER A 153 17.33 -7.11 13.21
CA SER A 153 16.53 -6.09 13.89
C SER A 153 16.19 -4.93 12.96
N GLY A 154 17.16 -4.43 12.18
CA GLY A 154 16.93 -3.40 11.17
C GLY A 154 15.98 -3.86 10.07
N PHE A 155 16.13 -5.11 9.60
CA PHE A 155 15.24 -5.72 8.62
C PHE A 155 13.79 -5.80 9.12
N LYS A 156 13.58 -6.31 10.35
CA LYS A 156 12.26 -6.39 10.99
C LYS A 156 11.61 -5.03 11.21
N ALA A 157 12.40 -3.99 11.50
CA ALA A 157 11.87 -2.63 11.61
C ALA A 157 11.28 -2.15 10.27
N GLN A 158 11.91 -2.48 9.14
CA GLN A 158 11.37 -2.14 7.82
C GLN A 158 10.14 -3.00 7.46
N GLU A 159 10.09 -4.27 7.87
CA GLU A 159 8.90 -5.12 7.75
C GLU A 159 7.70 -4.52 8.50
N GLU A 160 7.89 -4.12 9.76
CA GLU A 160 6.83 -3.49 10.55
C GLU A 160 6.39 -2.12 9.99
N ASN A 161 7.30 -1.36 9.35
CA ASN A 161 6.91 -0.15 8.63
C ASN A 161 5.93 -0.46 7.48
N LEU A 162 6.21 -1.47 6.65
CA LEU A 162 5.32 -1.87 5.55
C LEU A 162 3.94 -2.31 6.06
N LYS A 163 3.93 -3.09 7.14
CA LYS A 163 2.72 -3.57 7.80
C LYS A 163 1.91 -2.43 8.41
N THR A 164 2.57 -1.48 9.07
CA THR A 164 1.93 -0.29 9.64
C THR A 164 1.27 0.57 8.56
N THR A 165 1.92 0.73 7.41
CA THR A 165 1.31 1.43 6.27
C THR A 165 0.06 0.69 5.78
N LEU A 166 0.11 -0.63 5.57
CA LEU A 166 -1.07 -1.41 5.17
C LEU A 166 -2.23 -1.27 6.19
N GLN A 167 -1.93 -1.36 7.49
CA GLN A 167 -2.92 -1.16 8.55
C GLN A 167 -3.56 0.23 8.49
N THR A 168 -2.74 1.27 8.31
CA THR A 168 -3.21 2.66 8.21
C THR A 168 -4.12 2.85 7.00
N LEU A 169 -3.73 2.34 5.83
CA LEU A 169 -4.54 2.41 4.61
C LEU A 169 -5.87 1.66 4.77
N THR A 170 -5.83 0.49 5.40
CA THR A 170 -7.04 -0.32 5.68
C THR A 170 -7.98 0.40 6.64
N GLN A 171 -7.45 1.04 7.68
CA GLN A 171 -8.25 1.83 8.61
C GLN A 171 -8.88 3.04 7.92
N LYS A 172 -8.14 3.75 7.06
CA LYS A 172 -8.67 4.88 6.29
C LYS A 172 -9.78 4.43 5.33
N TYR A 173 -9.63 3.28 4.66
CA TYR A 173 -10.70 2.68 3.87
C TYR A 173 -11.94 2.36 4.73
N SER A 174 -11.77 1.73 5.89
CA SER A 174 -12.89 1.42 6.80
C SER A 174 -13.64 2.69 7.26
N ASN A 175 -12.88 3.78 7.52
CA ASN A 175 -13.45 5.07 7.85
C ASN A 175 -14.20 5.69 6.66
N ALA A 176 -13.63 5.62 5.45
CA ALA A 176 -14.27 6.09 4.23
C ALA A 176 -15.58 5.34 3.94
N ASN A 177 -15.58 4.02 4.10
CA ASN A 177 -16.78 3.19 3.96
C ASN A 177 -17.84 3.57 5.01
N SER A 178 -17.44 3.76 6.27
CA SER A 178 -18.36 4.19 7.33
C SER A 178 -18.96 5.57 7.07
N LEU A 179 -18.18 6.51 6.52
CA LEU A 179 -18.67 7.82 6.11
C LEU A 179 -19.71 7.70 4.99
N TYR A 180 -19.44 6.87 3.98
CA TYR A 180 -20.37 6.61 2.87
C TYR A 180 -21.69 6.02 3.39
N ASP A 181 -21.61 4.98 4.24
CA ASP A 181 -22.79 4.33 4.83
C ASP A 181 -23.64 5.32 5.65
N ASN A 182 -23.00 6.21 6.41
CA ASN A 182 -23.71 7.23 7.19
C ASN A 182 -24.43 8.23 6.29
N LEU A 183 -23.83 8.64 5.17
CA LEU A 183 -24.48 9.51 4.19
C LEU A 183 -25.70 8.82 3.56
N VAL A 184 -25.58 7.54 3.18
CA VAL A 184 -26.70 6.75 2.64
C VAL A 184 -27.85 6.65 3.65
N LYS A 185 -27.54 6.41 4.94
CA LYS A 185 -28.53 6.32 6.01
C LYS A 185 -29.29 7.64 6.21
N VAL A 186 -28.58 8.77 6.33
CA VAL A 186 -29.21 10.09 6.50
C VAL A 186 -30.20 10.36 5.37
N LEU A 187 -29.80 10.07 4.14
CA LEU A 187 -30.63 10.32 2.97
C LEU A 187 -31.84 9.39 2.89
N SER A 188 -31.65 8.12 3.27
CA SER A 188 -32.77 7.18 3.41
C SER A 188 -33.78 7.67 4.46
N SER A 189 -33.31 8.16 5.61
CA SER A 189 -34.18 8.73 6.64
C SER A 189 -34.93 9.98 6.18
N THR A 190 -34.28 10.88 5.44
CA THR A 190 -34.93 12.08 4.87
C THR A 190 -36.01 11.71 3.84
N ILE A 191 -35.75 10.71 2.99
CA ILE A 191 -36.72 10.22 2.00
C ILE A 191 -37.94 9.64 2.71
N SER A 192 -37.73 8.76 3.71
CA SER A 192 -38.82 8.15 4.48
C SER A 192 -39.68 9.21 5.18
N SER A 193 -39.05 10.19 5.83
CA SER A 193 -39.76 11.29 6.51
C SER A 193 -40.57 12.16 5.54
N SER A 194 -40.00 12.46 4.36
CA SER A 194 -40.71 13.22 3.31
C SER A 194 -41.91 12.45 2.77
N LEU A 195 -41.76 11.12 2.60
CA LEU A 195 -42.82 10.25 2.10
C LEU A 195 -43.94 10.04 3.12
N GLU A 196 -43.62 9.94 4.41
CA GLU A 196 -44.61 9.95 5.50
C GLU A 196 -45.40 11.26 5.53
N THR A 197 -44.70 12.39 5.40
CA THR A 197 -45.33 13.72 5.33
C THR A 197 -46.28 13.80 4.12
N ALA A 198 -45.85 13.36 2.94
CA ALA A 198 -46.70 13.33 1.76
C ALA A 198 -47.93 12.43 1.93
N LYS A 199 -47.78 11.26 2.56
CA LYS A 199 -48.91 10.39 2.90
C LYS A 199 -49.88 11.05 3.87
N SER A 200 -49.40 11.75 4.90
CA SER A 200 -50.28 12.44 5.84
C SER A 200 -51.08 13.55 5.17
N PHE A 201 -50.51 14.25 4.18
CA PHE A 201 -51.24 15.24 3.39
C PHE A 201 -52.26 14.63 2.43
N LEU A 202 -52.02 13.41 1.93
CA LEU A 202 -52.95 12.71 1.02
C LEU A 202 -54.06 11.94 1.76
N GLN A 203 -53.89 11.68 3.05
CA GLN A 203 -54.87 11.03 3.92
C GLN A 203 -55.72 12.03 4.74
N GLY A 204 -55.36 13.32 4.70
CA GLY A 204 -56.09 14.43 5.32
C GLY A 204 -57.11 15.07 4.40
#